data_AF-A0A2N3XRV1-F1
#
_entry.id   AF-A0A2N3XRV1-F1
#
_cell.length_a   1.000
_cell.length_b   1.000
_cell.length_c   1.000
_cell.angle_alpha   90.00
_cell.angle_beta   90.00
_cell.angle_gamma   90.00
#
_symmetry.space_group_name_H-M   'P 1'
#
loop_
_entity.id
_entity.type
_entity.pdbx_description
1 polymer ?
#
loop_
_entity_poly.entity_id
_entity_poly.type
_entity_poly.pdbx_seq_one_letter_code
_entity_poly.pdbx_strand_id
1 'polypeptide(L)'
;MCSRCRRTTGNAPFPYPYRRHRPSACTQPGHPPRPYSLPWEKPEGKLRTVNLLFRWTDELHIRARGYNELVWKPALSAVGVIPKPVKGKRGRKRYATDRESGMHALRHFYASVTLADCVNIKELGEYLGHHDPGFTLRTYAHMLLSSHERARRAIDARMFRPRAVSGASDGT
;
A
#
# COMPACT_ATOMS: atom_id res chain seq x y z
N MET A 1 16.92 10.55 38.01
CA MET A 1 15.58 11.18 38.05
C MET A 1 15.63 12.48 37.28
N CYS A 2 14.95 12.58 36.13
CA CYS A 2 14.50 13.86 35.61
C CYS A 2 13.21 13.65 34.81
N SER A 3 12.23 14.46 35.17
CA SER A 3 10.80 14.33 34.98
C SER A 3 10.29 15.19 33.83
N ARG A 4 9.27 14.67 33.12
CA ARG A 4 8.28 15.41 32.30
C ARG A 4 8.81 16.12 31.05
N CYS A 5 8.61 15.48 29.89
CA CYS A 5 8.16 16.19 28.70
C CYS A 5 6.73 15.74 28.38
N ARG A 6 5.78 16.63 28.68
CA ARG A 6 4.34 16.42 28.60
C ARG A 6 3.91 16.51 27.12
N ARG A 7 3.16 15.50 26.67
CA ARG A 7 2.44 15.44 25.39
C ARG A 7 1.38 16.54 25.29
N THR A 8 0.99 16.82 24.03
CA THR A 8 -0.31 17.31 23.47
C THR A 8 -0.07 18.57 22.63
N THR A 9 -0.52 18.78 21.38
CA THR A 9 -1.67 18.32 20.56
C THR A 9 -1.29 18.51 19.07
N GLY A 10 -1.93 17.94 18.04
CA GLY A 10 -3.15 17.15 17.98
C GLY A 10 -3.07 16.17 16.81
N ASN A 11 -3.54 14.96 17.07
CA ASN A 11 -3.72 13.91 16.09
C ASN A 11 -5.14 13.43 16.30
N ALA A 12 -6.01 13.58 15.30
CA ALA A 12 -7.32 12.96 15.34
C ALA A 12 -7.14 11.44 15.56
N PRO A 13 -7.94 10.79 16.42
CA PRO A 13 -7.75 9.38 16.70
C PRO A 13 -8.13 8.55 15.47
N PHE A 14 -7.16 7.81 14.92
CA PHE A 14 -7.43 6.71 14.00
C PHE A 14 -8.35 5.70 14.71
N PRO A 15 -9.48 5.28 14.11
CA PRO A 15 -10.49 4.46 14.78
C PRO A 15 -10.06 3.00 15.00
N TYR A 16 -8.89 2.59 14.49
CA TYR A 16 -8.34 1.26 14.70
C TYR A 16 -7.09 1.34 15.58
N PRO A 17 -6.96 0.48 16.61
CA PRO A 17 -5.72 0.40 17.36
C PRO A 17 -4.65 -0.18 16.45
N TYR A 18 -3.93 0.68 15.71
CA TYR A 18 -2.59 0.33 15.26
C TYR A 18 -1.79 0.07 16.53
N ARG A 19 -1.63 -1.21 16.88
CA ARG A 19 -0.62 -1.63 17.83
C ARG A 19 0.67 -1.09 17.24
N ARG A 20 1.20 0.00 17.80
CA ARG A 20 2.59 0.41 17.59
C ARG A 20 3.40 -0.79 18.05
N HIS A 21 3.64 -1.73 17.14
CA HIS A 21 4.69 -2.69 17.32
C HIS A 21 5.90 -1.82 17.60
N ARG A 22 6.43 -1.93 18.83
CA ARG A 22 7.78 -1.46 19.14
C ARG A 22 8.61 -1.91 17.94
N PRO A 23 9.33 -1.04 17.22
CA PRO A 23 10.08 -1.45 16.05
C PRO A 23 11.01 -2.55 16.50
N SER A 24 10.59 -3.80 16.33
CA SER A 24 11.42 -4.97 16.42
C SER A 24 12.46 -4.66 15.39
N ALA A 25 13.67 -4.37 15.84
CA ALA A 25 14.71 -3.85 14.99
C ALA A 25 14.79 -4.78 13.78
N CYS A 26 14.38 -4.30 12.60
CA CYS A 26 14.59 -4.97 11.33
C CYS A 26 16.08 -4.91 10.97
N THR A 27 16.95 -5.08 11.96
CA THR A 27 18.39 -5.16 11.83
C THR A 27 18.67 -6.56 11.33
N GLN A 28 18.79 -6.68 10.00
CA GLN A 28 19.43 -7.84 9.42
C GLN A 28 20.87 -7.87 9.98
N PRO A 29 21.32 -8.93 10.66
CA PRO A 29 22.61 -8.94 11.37
C PRO A 29 23.81 -8.57 10.49
N GLY A 30 23.74 -8.87 9.18
CA GLY A 30 24.78 -8.51 8.21
C GLY A 30 24.66 -7.10 7.61
N HIS A 31 23.50 -6.45 7.70
CA HIS A 31 23.20 -5.17 7.05
C HIS A 31 22.54 -4.21 8.04
N PRO A 32 23.29 -3.69 9.04
CA PRO A 32 22.73 -2.76 10.00
C PRO A 32 22.30 -1.46 9.33
N PRO A 33 21.24 -0.79 9.82
CA PRO A 33 20.84 0.53 9.34
C PRO A 33 22.00 1.53 9.45
N ARG A 34 22.21 2.37 8.43
CA ARG A 34 23.30 3.36 8.42
C ARG A 34 22.76 4.80 8.37
N PRO A 35 23.39 5.74 9.08
CA PRO A 35 22.96 7.14 9.06
C PRO A 35 23.19 7.75 7.68
N TYR A 36 22.18 8.46 7.18
CA TYR A 36 22.23 9.17 5.91
C TYR A 36 21.53 10.52 6.03
N SER A 37 22.16 11.58 5.54
CA SER A 37 21.69 12.97 5.68
C SER A 37 21.30 13.55 4.33
N LEU A 38 20.07 14.03 4.21
CA LEU A 38 19.59 14.79 3.05
C LEU A 38 18.77 16.01 3.47
N PRO A 39 18.71 17.05 2.62
CA PRO A 39 17.71 18.10 2.74
C PRO A 39 16.30 17.49 2.74
N TRP A 40 15.48 17.88 3.71
CA TRP A 40 14.13 17.34 3.87
C TRP A 40 13.09 18.14 3.08
N GLU A 41 12.19 17.46 2.38
CA GLU A 41 11.08 17.97 1.55
C GLU A 41 11.46 18.87 0.37
N LYS A 42 12.45 19.75 0.55
CA LYS A 42 12.94 20.72 -0.45
C LYS A 42 14.44 20.57 -0.61
N PRO A 43 15.01 20.86 -1.79
CA PRO A 43 16.46 20.79 -2.01
C PRO A 43 17.27 21.67 -1.05
N GLU A 44 16.72 22.81 -0.62
CA GLU A 44 17.32 23.75 0.36
C GLU A 44 16.80 23.54 1.78
N GLY A 45 16.09 22.44 2.02
CA GLY A 45 15.50 22.12 3.32
C GLY A 45 16.56 21.82 4.39
N LYS A 46 16.16 21.89 5.67
CA LYS A 46 17.03 21.50 6.78
C LYS A 46 17.47 20.04 6.60
N LEU A 47 18.77 19.79 6.75
CA LEU A 47 19.32 18.43 6.73
C LEU A 47 18.66 17.59 7.82
N ARG A 48 18.15 16.42 7.43
CA ARG A 48 17.68 15.40 8.34
C ARG A 48 18.49 14.13 8.15
N THR A 49 19.05 13.64 9.25
CA THR A 49 19.73 12.34 9.30
C THR A 49 18.74 11.26 9.68
N VAL A 50 18.64 10.22 8.85
CA VAL A 50 17.82 9.03 9.10
C VAL A 50 18.66 7.78 8.90
N ASN A 51 18.31 6.69 9.61
CA ASN A 51 18.97 5.41 9.44
C ASN A 51 18.33 4.64 8.28
N LEU A 52 19.04 4.51 7.17
CA LEU A 52 18.56 3.78 6.00
C LEU A 52 18.69 2.27 6.19
N LEU A 53 17.57 1.58 6.01
CA LEU A 53 17.49 0.12 5.95
C LEU A 53 17.98 -0.41 4.59
N PHE A 54 17.46 0.14 3.50
CA PHE A 54 17.83 -0.23 2.13
C PHE A 54 18.77 0.81 1.54
N ARG A 55 19.91 0.34 1.03
CA ARG A 55 20.96 1.16 0.46
C ARG A 55 21.41 0.60 -0.88
N TRP A 56 21.98 1.47 -1.69
CA TRP A 56 22.60 1.07 -2.95
C TRP A 56 24.05 0.62 -2.72
N THR A 57 24.75 0.17 -3.76
CA THR A 57 26.14 -0.31 -3.68
C THR A 57 27.14 0.77 -3.25
N ASP A 58 26.74 2.04 -3.33
CA ASP A 58 27.51 3.21 -2.87
C ASP A 58 27.17 3.59 -1.41
N GLU A 59 26.42 2.76 -0.69
CA GLU A 59 25.89 2.99 0.67
C GLU A 59 24.92 4.20 0.77
N LEU A 60 24.52 4.80 -0.35
CA LEU A 60 23.55 5.90 -0.39
C LEU A 60 22.12 5.37 -0.57
N HIS A 61 21.15 6.28 -0.59
CA HIS A 61 19.77 5.95 -0.90
C HIS A 61 19.61 5.34 -2.30
N ILE A 62 18.63 4.45 -2.44
CA ILE A 62 18.31 3.84 -3.73
C ILE A 62 17.64 4.88 -4.63
N ARG A 63 18.26 5.18 -5.77
CA ARG A 63 17.69 6.05 -6.80
C ARG A 63 16.69 5.25 -7.63
N ALA A 64 15.43 5.70 -7.66
CA ALA A 64 14.34 4.99 -8.36
C ALA A 64 14.66 4.66 -9.82
N ARG A 65 15.22 5.62 -10.57
CA ARG A 65 15.61 5.39 -11.97
C ARG A 65 16.70 4.33 -12.11
N GLY A 66 17.74 4.40 -11.28
CA GLY A 66 18.85 3.46 -11.29
C GLY A 66 18.37 2.05 -10.96
N TYR A 67 17.57 1.90 -9.91
CA TYR A 67 16.97 0.63 -9.53
C TYR A 67 16.09 0.04 -10.66
N ASN A 68 15.26 0.88 -11.29
CA ASN A 68 14.40 0.44 -12.38
C ASN A 68 15.20 -0.11 -13.58
N GLU A 69 16.27 0.59 -13.98
CA GLU A 69 17.08 0.23 -15.15
C GLU A 69 18.05 -0.92 -14.89
N LEU A 70 18.58 -1.04 -13.66
CA LEU A 70 19.68 -1.95 -13.32
C LEU A 70 19.26 -3.19 -12.52
N VAL A 71 18.10 -3.17 -11.86
CA VAL A 71 17.61 -4.31 -11.04
C VAL A 71 16.27 -4.79 -11.57
N TRP A 72 15.26 -3.91 -11.57
CA TRP A 72 13.88 -4.28 -11.87
C TRP A 72 13.68 -4.84 -13.29
N LYS A 73 14.01 -4.04 -14.32
CA LYS A 73 13.83 -4.44 -15.72
C LYS A 73 14.71 -5.65 -16.12
N PRO A 74 15.99 -5.73 -15.71
CA PRO A 74 16.78 -6.94 -15.91
C PRO A 74 16.15 -8.19 -15.30
N ALA A 75 15.62 -8.10 -14.07
CA ALA A 75 14.95 -9.22 -13.42
C ALA A 75 13.70 -9.66 -14.19
N LEU A 76 12.83 -8.72 -14.58
CA LEU A 76 11.65 -9.01 -15.40
C LEU A 76 11.99 -9.66 -16.74
N SER A 77 13.07 -9.19 -17.37
CA SER A 77 13.53 -9.76 -18.64
C SER A 77 14.10 -11.16 -18.47
N ALA A 78 14.78 -11.43 -17.35
CA ALA A 78 15.34 -12.75 -17.05
C ALA A 78 14.24 -13.81 -16.85
N VAL A 79 13.11 -13.43 -16.26
CA VAL A 79 11.94 -14.32 -16.07
C VAL A 79 10.95 -14.31 -17.24
N GLY A 80 11.24 -13.55 -18.31
CA GLY A 80 10.42 -13.52 -19.52
C GLY A 80 9.13 -12.69 -19.45
N VAL A 81 8.93 -11.89 -18.40
CA VAL A 81 7.77 -10.99 -18.28
C VAL A 81 7.84 -9.86 -19.30
N ILE A 82 9.04 -9.34 -19.57
CA ILE A 82 9.28 -8.36 -20.63
C ILE A 82 10.26 -8.93 -21.67
N PRO A 83 10.19 -8.48 -22.94
CA PRO A 83 11.13 -8.93 -23.96
C PRO A 83 12.58 -8.59 -23.60
N LYS A 84 13.51 -9.36 -24.17
CA LYS A 84 14.95 -9.12 -24.04
C LYS A 84 15.30 -7.69 -24.48
N PRO A 85 16.28 -7.02 -23.81
CA PRO A 85 16.62 -5.64 -24.12
C PRO A 85 17.21 -5.52 -25.52
N VAL A 86 16.83 -4.46 -26.22
CA VAL A 86 17.43 -4.10 -27.51
C VAL A 86 18.73 -3.34 -27.26
N LYS A 87 19.80 -3.66 -28.00
CA LYS A 87 21.04 -2.89 -27.95
C LYS A 87 20.86 -1.58 -28.72
N GLY A 88 20.99 -0.44 -28.05
CA GLY A 88 20.98 0.87 -28.69
C GLY A 88 22.29 1.17 -29.44
N LYS A 89 22.30 2.27 -30.21
CA LYS A 89 23.45 2.72 -31.03
C LYS A 89 24.78 2.86 -30.26
N ARG A 90 24.72 3.05 -28.93
CA ARG A 90 25.90 3.17 -28.04
C ARG A 90 26.13 1.93 -27.16
N GLY A 91 25.62 0.76 -27.54
CA GLY A 91 25.72 -0.48 -26.76
C GLY A 91 24.87 -0.51 -25.47
N ARG A 92 24.17 0.57 -25.12
CA ARG A 92 23.27 0.61 -23.96
C ARG A 92 22.07 -0.31 -24.19
N LYS A 93 21.82 -1.21 -23.23
CA LYS A 93 20.61 -2.05 -23.20
C LYS A 93 19.38 -1.17 -22.98
N ARG A 94 18.40 -1.28 -23.87
CA ARG A 94 17.11 -0.59 -23.77
C ARG A 94 16.02 -1.63 -23.57
N TYR A 95 15.44 -1.63 -22.38
CA TYR A 95 14.30 -2.47 -22.06
C TYR A 95 13.01 -1.85 -22.57
N ALA A 96 12.04 -2.71 -22.92
CA ALA A 96 10.68 -2.28 -23.16
C ALA A 96 10.18 -1.44 -21.97
N THR A 97 9.45 -0.38 -22.27
CA THR A 97 8.79 0.44 -21.26
C THR A 97 7.33 0.27 -21.47
N ASP A 98 6.73 -0.46 -20.55
CA ASP A 98 5.30 -0.70 -20.49
C ASP A 98 4.78 -0.14 -19.16
N ARG A 99 3.51 0.29 -19.15
CA ARG A 99 2.87 0.88 -17.97
C ARG A 99 2.52 -0.19 -16.94
N GLU A 100 2.20 -1.41 -17.39
CA GLU A 100 1.76 -2.51 -16.53
C GLU A 100 2.94 -3.14 -15.79
N SER A 101 4.10 -3.25 -16.46
CA SER A 101 5.30 -3.92 -15.95
C SER A 101 6.28 -2.99 -15.20
N GLY A 102 5.87 -1.76 -14.91
CA GLY A 102 6.69 -0.81 -14.15
C GLY A 102 6.84 -1.20 -12.67
N MET A 103 7.74 -0.54 -11.92
CA MET A 103 7.90 -0.79 -10.48
C MET A 103 6.62 -0.56 -9.67
N HIS A 104 5.70 0.28 -10.19
CA HIS A 104 4.41 0.54 -9.57
C HIS A 104 3.47 -0.69 -9.59
N ALA A 105 3.78 -1.71 -10.41
CA ALA A 105 3.06 -2.97 -10.43
C ALA A 105 3.00 -3.63 -9.04
N LEU A 106 4.08 -3.55 -8.25
CA LEU A 106 4.10 -4.10 -6.89
C LEU A 106 3.08 -3.41 -5.97
N ARG A 107 2.90 -2.10 -6.14
CA ARG A 107 1.93 -1.34 -5.37
C ARG A 107 0.50 -1.67 -5.80
N HIS A 108 0.27 -1.86 -7.10
CA HIS A 108 -1.01 -2.37 -7.59
C HIS A 108 -1.29 -3.77 -7.09
N PHE A 109 -0.32 -4.68 -7.12
CA PHE A 109 -0.45 -6.04 -6.60
C PHE A 109 -0.85 -6.05 -5.13
N TYR A 110 -0.16 -5.27 -4.29
CA TYR A 110 -0.53 -5.13 -2.87
C TYR A 110 -1.99 -4.69 -2.70
N ALA A 111 -2.42 -3.66 -3.46
CA ALA A 111 -3.79 -3.19 -3.41
C ALA A 111 -4.80 -4.25 -3.88
N SER A 112 -4.50 -4.95 -4.98
CA SER A 112 -5.36 -6.00 -5.54
C SER A 112 -5.58 -7.16 -4.57
N VAL A 113 -4.50 -7.69 -3.97
CA VAL A 113 -4.60 -8.81 -3.01
C VAL A 113 -5.37 -8.37 -1.76
N THR A 114 -5.08 -7.19 -1.25
CA THR A 114 -5.76 -6.65 -0.06
C THR A 114 -7.27 -6.45 -0.29
N LEU A 115 -7.68 -6.04 -1.50
CA LEU A 115 -9.09 -5.91 -1.86
C LEU A 115 -9.78 -7.24 -2.15
N ALA A 116 -9.04 -8.24 -2.66
CA ALA A 116 -9.57 -9.60 -2.81
C ALA A 116 -10.01 -10.17 -1.45
N ASP A 117 -9.27 -9.86 -0.39
CA ASP A 117 -9.61 -10.21 0.99
C ASP A 117 -10.64 -9.24 1.63
N CYS A 118 -11.31 -8.40 0.82
CA CYS A 118 -12.39 -7.49 1.22
C CYS A 118 -12.01 -6.47 2.31
N VAL A 119 -10.74 -6.07 2.40
CA VAL A 119 -10.31 -5.01 3.31
C VAL A 119 -10.98 -3.69 2.95
N ASN A 120 -11.26 -2.87 3.98
CA ASN A 120 -11.90 -1.57 3.80
C ASN A 120 -11.07 -0.65 2.91
N ILE A 121 -11.71 -0.10 1.87
CA ILE A 121 -11.05 0.76 0.89
C ILE A 121 -10.47 2.05 1.49
N LYS A 122 -11.06 2.56 2.58
CA LYS A 122 -10.53 3.72 3.30
C LYS A 122 -9.19 3.38 3.96
N GLU A 123 -9.12 2.24 4.65
CA GLU A 123 -7.89 1.76 5.30
C GLU A 123 -6.81 1.47 4.26
N LEU A 124 -7.18 0.86 3.13
CA LEU A 124 -6.26 0.66 2.02
C LEU A 124 -5.69 1.99 1.52
N GLY A 125 -6.54 3.02 1.37
CA GLY A 125 -6.10 4.37 1.00
C GLY A 125 -5.04 4.93 1.97
N GLU A 126 -5.25 4.74 3.27
CA GLU A 126 -4.30 5.16 4.31
C GLU A 126 -2.98 4.37 4.24
N TYR A 127 -3.02 3.05 4.06
CA TYR A 127 -1.81 2.21 3.91
C TYR A 127 -0.99 2.57 2.68
N LEU A 128 -1.68 2.93 1.60
CA LEU A 128 -1.05 3.43 0.39
C LEU A 128 -0.54 4.87 0.56
N GLY A 129 -1.00 5.61 1.56
CA GLY A 129 -0.66 7.02 1.74
C GLY A 129 -1.35 7.93 0.72
N HIS A 130 -2.54 7.56 0.26
CA HIS A 130 -3.36 8.43 -0.58
C HIS A 130 -4.00 9.52 0.26
N HIS A 131 -3.77 10.78 -0.13
CA HIS A 131 -4.35 11.94 0.54
C HIS A 131 -5.86 12.05 0.29
N ASP A 132 -6.33 11.63 -0.89
CA ASP A 132 -7.75 11.60 -1.26
C ASP A 132 -8.25 10.14 -1.31
N PRO A 133 -9.17 9.72 -0.43
CA PRO A 133 -9.80 8.40 -0.48
C PRO A 133 -10.52 8.14 -1.82
N GLY A 134 -11.05 9.20 -2.46
CA GLY A 134 -11.67 9.13 -3.78
C GLY A 134 -10.68 8.67 -4.87
N PHE A 135 -9.39 8.98 -4.72
CA PHE A 135 -8.36 8.48 -5.62
C PHE A 135 -8.26 6.96 -5.54
N THR A 136 -8.19 6.38 -4.33
CA THR A 136 -8.18 4.92 -4.13
C THR A 136 -9.41 4.26 -4.75
N LEU A 137 -10.60 4.84 -4.53
CA LEU A 137 -11.83 4.31 -5.09
C LEU A 137 -11.81 4.34 -6.62
N ARG A 138 -11.46 5.49 -7.24
CA ARG A 138 -11.37 5.57 -8.71
C ARG A 138 -10.37 4.58 -9.30
N THR A 139 -9.24 4.36 -8.63
CA THR A 139 -8.20 3.45 -9.13
C THR A 139 -8.58 1.98 -8.97
N TYR A 140 -9.27 1.59 -7.89
CA TYR A 140 -9.45 0.17 -7.55
C TYR A 140 -10.90 -0.32 -7.47
N ALA A 141 -11.90 0.53 -7.69
CA ALA A 141 -13.31 0.14 -7.61
C ALA A 141 -13.67 -1.02 -8.54
N HIS A 142 -12.98 -1.15 -9.69
CA HIS A 142 -13.19 -2.26 -10.63
C HIS A 142 -12.83 -3.64 -10.04
N MET A 143 -12.07 -3.69 -8.95
CA MET A 143 -11.73 -4.93 -8.24
C MET A 143 -12.70 -5.24 -7.09
N LEU A 144 -13.58 -4.30 -6.73
CA LEU A 144 -14.59 -4.54 -5.71
C LEU A 144 -15.64 -5.50 -6.26
N LEU A 145 -15.62 -6.74 -5.77
CA LEU A 145 -16.65 -7.72 -6.03
C LEU A 145 -18.03 -7.12 -5.70
N SER A 146 -19.00 -7.28 -6.61
CA SER A 146 -20.37 -6.82 -6.41
C SER A 146 -20.89 -7.30 -5.05
N SER A 147 -21.32 -6.36 -4.22
CA SER A 147 -21.86 -6.64 -2.89
C SER A 147 -23.38 -6.80 -2.89
N HIS A 148 -24.04 -6.79 -4.05
CA HIS A 148 -25.50 -6.71 -4.16
C HIS A 148 -26.20 -7.87 -3.45
N GLU A 149 -25.76 -9.11 -3.68
CA GLU A 149 -26.35 -10.29 -3.02
C GLU A 149 -26.05 -10.34 -1.53
N ARG A 150 -24.82 -9.98 -1.11
CA ARG A 150 -24.47 -9.89 0.31
C ARG A 150 -25.32 -8.85 1.04
N ALA A 151 -25.55 -7.71 0.39
CA ALA A 151 -26.39 -6.63 0.93
C ALA A 151 -27.85 -7.08 1.07
N ARG A 152 -28.41 -7.74 0.03
CA ARG A 152 -29.76 -8.32 0.09
C ARG A 152 -29.88 -9.33 1.23
N ARG A 153 -28.98 -10.33 1.29
CA ARG A 153 -28.97 -11.33 2.36
C ARG A 153 -28.85 -10.72 3.76
N ALA A 154 -28.02 -9.68 3.92
CA ALA A 154 -27.85 -9.01 5.20
C ALA A 154 -29.11 -8.27 5.67
N ILE A 155 -29.89 -7.70 4.74
CA ILE A 155 -31.18 -7.08 5.05
C ILE A 155 -32.24 -8.16 5.31
N ASP A 156 -32.34 -9.18 4.45
CA ASP A 156 -33.30 -10.29 4.61
C ASP A 156 -33.11 -11.04 5.94
N ALA A 157 -31.87 -11.19 6.40
CA ALA A 157 -31.58 -11.84 7.68
C ALA A 157 -31.99 -11.00 8.91
N ARG A 158 -32.15 -9.68 8.77
CA ARG A 158 -32.43 -8.75 9.87
C ARG A 158 -33.84 -8.20 9.85
N MET A 159 -34.46 -8.13 8.67
CA MET A 159 -35.89 -7.87 8.56
C MET A 159 -36.66 -9.14 8.87
N PHE A 160 -37.57 -9.05 9.83
CA PHE A 160 -38.47 -10.14 10.20
C PHE A 160 -39.17 -10.70 8.96
N ARG A 161 -39.22 -12.04 8.83
CA ARG A 161 -40.34 -12.67 8.11
C ARG A 161 -41.61 -12.21 8.81
N PRO A 162 -42.56 -11.53 8.14
CA PRO A 162 -43.85 -11.26 8.74
C PRO A 162 -44.42 -12.59 9.22
N ARG A 163 -44.70 -12.70 10.52
CA ARG A 163 -45.47 -13.85 11.02
C ARG A 163 -46.78 -13.81 10.25
N ALA A 164 -47.08 -14.87 9.51
CA ALA A 164 -48.42 -15.04 8.96
C ALA A 164 -49.39 -14.91 10.13
N VAL A 165 -50.29 -13.93 10.08
CA VAL A 165 -51.43 -13.89 10.97
C VAL A 165 -52.22 -15.14 10.64
N SER A 166 -52.12 -16.16 11.48
CA SER A 166 -53.02 -17.31 11.45
C SER A 166 -54.43 -16.72 11.57
N GLY A 167 -55.22 -16.88 10.52
CA GLY A 167 -56.52 -16.24 10.36
C GLY A 167 -57.35 -16.40 11.63
N ALA A 168 -57.89 -15.29 12.11
CA ALA A 168 -58.95 -15.30 13.10
C ALA A 168 -60.13 -16.06 12.47
N SER A 169 -60.25 -17.33 12.82
CA SER A 169 -61.48 -18.09 12.69
C SER A 169 -62.34 -17.76 13.90
N ASP A 170 -63.12 -16.70 13.81
CA ASP A 170 -64.34 -16.51 14.59
C ASP A 170 -65.43 -16.33 13.51
N GLY A 171 -66.31 -17.27 13.23
CA GLY A 171 -67.12 -18.00 14.21
C GLY A 171 -68.49 -17.35 14.24
N THR A 172 -69.27 -17.65 13.20
CA THR A 172 -70.75 -17.65 13.07
C THR A 172 -71.56 -16.49 13.65
#